data_AF-A0A1I1KDS5-F1
#
_entry.id   AF-A0A1I1KDS5-F1
#
_cell.length_a   1.000
_cell.length_b   1.000
_cell.length_c   1.000
_cell.angle_alpha   90.00
_cell.angle_beta   90.00
_cell.angle_gamma   90.00
#
_symmetry.space_group_name_H-M   'P 1'
#
loop_
_entity.id
_entity.type
_entity.pdbx_description
1 polymer ?
#
loop_
_entity_poly.entity_id
_entity_poly.type
_entity_poly.pdbx_seq_one_letter_code
_entity_poly.pdbx_strand_id
1 'polypeptide(L)'
;MFDIPGAAILMNGNDHVLEYNYIHDVAKEVNDLGAIYYGRDPSERGIVVRYNVIADIPHRFLTAGIYHDDGACGLTAYSNILVNAGQRAVLMGGGSDNKYYNNLFIGSEAGIFIDDRLRA
;
A
#
# COMPACT_ATOMS: atom_id res chain seq x y z
N MET A 1 -3.18 -13.36 5.61
CA MET A 1 -3.93 -12.49 6.53
C MET A 1 -5.26 -12.18 5.88
N PHE A 2 -6.36 -12.45 6.55
CA PHE A 2 -7.70 -12.29 5.96
C PHE A 2 -8.78 -12.03 7.00
N ASP A 3 -9.94 -11.56 6.53
CA ASP A 3 -11.14 -11.28 7.34
C ASP A 3 -10.92 -10.23 8.45
N ILE A 4 -10.24 -9.14 8.12
CA ILE A 4 -9.89 -8.06 9.06
C ILE A 4 -10.72 -6.81 8.74
N PRO A 5 -11.37 -6.15 9.72
CA PRO A 5 -12.18 -4.95 9.45
C PRO A 5 -11.34 -3.74 9.01
N GLY A 6 -10.11 -3.61 9.53
CA GLY A 6 -9.14 -2.56 9.20
C GLY A 6 -7.94 -3.08 8.40
N ALA A 7 -6.79 -2.43 8.57
CA ALA A 7 -5.57 -2.77 7.82
C ALA A 7 -5.02 -4.12 8.28
N ALA A 8 -4.44 -4.90 7.37
CA ALA A 8 -3.73 -6.11 7.75
C ALA A 8 -2.41 -5.78 8.44
N ILE A 9 -1.72 -4.75 7.93
CA ILE A 9 -0.46 -4.27 8.49
C ILE A 9 -0.49 -2.74 8.56
N LEU A 10 -0.24 -2.21 9.76
CA LEU A 10 0.07 -0.80 9.98
C LEU A 10 1.51 -0.71 10.51
N MET A 11 2.38 0.02 9.80
CA MET A 11 3.81 0.08 10.10
C MET A 11 4.20 1.47 10.60
N ASN A 12 5.17 1.50 11.51
CA ASN A 12 5.97 2.68 11.88
C ASN A 12 7.42 2.22 12.07
N GLY A 13 8.41 3.05 11.71
CA GLY A 13 9.84 2.77 11.80
C GLY A 13 10.52 2.40 10.48
N ASN A 14 11.80 2.00 10.59
CA ASN A 14 12.70 1.78 9.46
C ASN A 14 12.94 0.30 9.16
N ASP A 15 13.44 0.02 7.96
CA ASP A 15 14.02 -1.28 7.55
C ASP A 15 13.09 -2.49 7.69
N HIS A 16 11.77 -2.26 7.63
CA HIS A 16 10.79 -3.33 7.60
C HIS A 16 10.84 -4.12 6.29
N VAL A 17 10.71 -5.44 6.38
CA VAL A 17 10.60 -6.33 5.22
C VAL A 17 9.29 -7.09 5.28
N LEU A 18 8.42 -6.87 4.28
CA LEU A 18 7.14 -7.55 4.12
C LEU A 18 7.22 -8.45 2.89
N GLU A 19 7.31 -9.75 3.11
CA GLU A 19 7.45 -10.71 2.02
C GLU A 19 6.68 -12.01 2.21
N TYR A 20 6.32 -12.63 1.08
CA TYR A 20 5.63 -13.92 1.01
C TYR A 20 4.29 -13.98 1.74
N ASN A 21 3.59 -12.85 1.82
CA ASN A 21 2.25 -12.78 2.40
C ASN A 21 1.17 -12.94 1.33
N TYR A 22 0.07 -13.57 1.72
CA TYR A 22 -1.21 -13.46 1.02
C TYR A 22 -2.18 -12.65 1.88
N ILE A 23 -2.59 -11.47 1.42
CA ILE A 23 -3.47 -10.53 2.13
C ILE A 23 -4.75 -10.37 1.32
N HIS A 24 -5.91 -10.69 1.90
CA HIS A 24 -7.19 -10.57 1.21
C HIS A 24 -8.37 -10.34 2.15
N ASP A 25 -9.47 -9.77 1.66
CA ASP A 25 -10.68 -9.50 2.47
C ASP A 25 -10.38 -8.67 3.74
N VAL A 26 -9.53 -7.65 3.61
CA VAL A 26 -9.19 -6.70 4.68
C VAL A 26 -9.61 -5.27 4.31
N ALA A 27 -9.48 -4.31 5.24
CA ALA A 27 -9.89 -2.91 5.07
C ALA A 27 -11.37 -2.76 4.68
N LYS A 28 -12.23 -3.57 5.31
CA LYS A 28 -13.66 -3.70 4.96
C LYS A 28 -14.55 -2.57 5.48
N GLU A 29 -14.15 -1.93 6.59
CA GLU A 29 -15.05 -1.07 7.36
C GLU A 29 -14.56 0.38 7.51
N VAL A 30 -13.32 0.67 7.12
CA VAL A 30 -12.67 1.96 7.33
C VAL A 30 -12.39 2.63 5.99
N ASN A 31 -12.77 3.91 5.87
CA ASN A 31 -12.43 4.75 4.73
C ASN A 31 -11.00 5.30 4.88
N ASP A 32 -10.35 5.58 3.74
CA ASP A 32 -9.00 6.16 3.70
C ASP A 32 -7.95 5.24 4.35
N LEU A 33 -7.88 4.00 3.84
CA LEU A 33 -7.11 2.92 4.46
C LEU A 33 -6.50 1.96 3.42
N GLY A 34 -5.34 1.39 3.73
CA GLY A 34 -4.67 0.37 2.94
C GLY A 34 -4.67 -0.99 3.61
N ALA A 35 -4.54 -2.07 2.84
CA ALA A 35 -4.23 -3.39 3.39
C ALA A 35 -2.86 -3.38 4.08
N ILE A 36 -1.88 -2.72 3.45
CA ILE A 36 -0.61 -2.28 4.05
C ILE A 36 -0.65 -0.75 4.13
N TYR A 37 -0.43 -0.20 5.33
CA TYR A 37 -0.52 1.23 5.59
C TYR A 37 0.68 1.73 6.41
N TYR A 38 1.28 2.83 5.99
CA TYR A 38 2.34 3.55 6.72
C TYR A 38 2.40 5.01 6.25
N GLY A 39 3.09 5.89 6.98
CA GLY A 39 3.33 7.25 6.50
C GLY A 39 3.34 8.32 7.58
N ARG A 40 3.17 9.58 7.18
CA ARG A 40 3.28 10.79 8.02
C ARG A 40 4.65 11.06 8.65
N ASP A 41 5.65 10.23 8.36
CA ASP A 41 7.04 10.47 8.72
C ASP A 41 7.96 10.14 7.54
N PRO A 42 8.50 11.16 6.83
CA PRO A 42 9.41 10.94 5.69
C PRO A 42 10.78 10.37 6.10
N SER A 43 11.07 10.30 7.41
CA SER A 43 12.28 9.66 7.93
C SER A 43 12.15 8.15 8.10
N GLU A 44 10.95 7.59 7.96
CA GLU A 44 10.72 6.14 7.88
C GLU A 44 11.09 5.61 6.48
N ARG A 45 12.25 4.98 6.37
CA ARG A 45 12.86 4.54 5.11
C ARG A 45 13.36 3.10 5.20
N GLY A 46 13.85 2.58 4.08
CA GLY A 46 14.40 1.23 3.99
C GLY A 46 13.34 0.12 3.94
N ILE A 47 12.06 0.48 3.86
CA ILE A 47 10.95 -0.48 3.84
C ILE A 47 10.94 -1.22 2.49
N VAL A 48 10.83 -2.54 2.54
CA VAL A 48 10.73 -3.41 1.36
C VAL A 48 9.44 -4.21 1.40
N VAL A 49 8.63 -4.10 0.35
CA VAL A 49 7.42 -4.90 0.14
C VAL A 49 7.60 -5.75 -1.10
N ARG A 50 7.79 -7.07 -0.96
CA ARG A 50 8.10 -7.94 -2.10
C ARG A 50 7.44 -9.29 -2.07
N TYR A 51 7.19 -9.87 -3.24
CA TYR A 51 6.69 -11.25 -3.35
C TYR A 51 5.37 -11.52 -2.61
N ASN A 52 4.54 -10.49 -2.40
CA ASN A 52 3.24 -10.63 -1.76
C ASN A 52 2.13 -10.73 -2.81
N VAL A 53 1.03 -11.37 -2.43
CA VAL A 53 -0.25 -11.29 -3.14
C VAL A 53 -1.22 -10.49 -2.27
N ILE A 54 -1.76 -9.40 -2.81
CA ILE A 54 -2.78 -8.56 -2.17
C ILE A 54 -4.02 -8.63 -3.05
N ALA A 55 -5.10 -9.21 -2.53
CA ALA A 55 -6.29 -9.49 -3.31
C ALA A 55 -7.56 -8.99 -2.62
N ASP A 56 -8.59 -8.69 -3.42
CA ASP A 56 -9.98 -8.52 -2.96
C ASP A 56 -10.12 -7.54 -1.77
N ILE A 57 -9.45 -6.40 -1.90
CA ILE A 57 -9.63 -5.27 -0.98
C ILE A 57 -10.84 -4.48 -1.49
N PRO A 58 -11.86 -4.24 -0.66
CA PRO A 58 -13.16 -3.78 -1.13
C PRO A 58 -13.09 -2.34 -1.63
N HIS A 59 -13.75 -2.09 -2.76
CA HIS A 59 -13.84 -0.79 -3.42
C HIS A 59 -15.00 0.10 -2.92
N ARG A 60 -15.53 -0.19 -1.72
CA ARG A 60 -16.64 0.59 -1.13
C ARG A 60 -16.22 1.99 -0.66
N PHE A 61 -14.95 2.13 -0.28
CA PHE A 61 -14.34 3.35 0.25
C PHE A 61 -13.09 3.70 -0.56
N LEU A 62 -12.41 4.81 -0.20
CA LEU A 62 -11.06 5.07 -0.69
C LEU A 62 -10.11 4.07 0.01
N THR A 63 -9.98 2.89 -0.59
CA THR A 63 -9.11 1.82 -0.11
C THR A 63 -7.96 1.56 -1.07
N ALA A 64 -6.87 1.02 -0.52
CA ALA A 64 -5.72 0.60 -1.31
C ALA A 64 -5.12 -0.74 -0.89
N GLY A 65 -4.34 -1.35 -1.78
CA GLY A 65 -3.49 -2.48 -1.44
C GLY A 65 -2.30 -2.01 -0.60
N ILE A 66 -1.51 -1.09 -1.14
CA ILE A 66 -0.39 -0.44 -0.44
C ILE A 66 -0.65 1.06 -0.37
N TYR A 67 -0.73 1.62 0.83
CA TYR A 67 -0.95 3.04 1.06
C TYR A 67 0.27 3.69 1.71
N HIS A 68 0.87 4.63 0.99
CA HIS A 68 1.88 5.58 1.46
C HIS A 68 1.16 6.86 1.90
N ASP A 69 0.89 7.00 3.19
CA ASP A 69 0.11 8.14 3.67
C ASP A 69 0.97 9.41 3.84
N ASP A 70 0.40 10.56 3.48
CA ASP A 70 0.89 11.90 3.79
C ASP A 70 2.42 12.09 3.77
N GLY A 71 3.01 12.01 2.57
CA GLY A 71 4.43 12.29 2.35
C GLY A 71 5.37 11.15 2.72
N ALA A 72 4.87 9.91 2.87
CA ALA A 72 5.71 8.75 3.14
C ALA A 72 6.77 8.55 2.04
N CYS A 73 7.96 8.12 2.47
CA CYS A 73 9.14 8.09 1.61
C CYS A 73 9.86 6.74 1.65
N GLY A 74 10.74 6.50 0.67
CA GLY A 74 11.78 5.46 0.74
C GLY A 74 11.33 3.99 0.71
N LEU A 75 10.06 3.68 0.42
CA LEU A 75 9.61 2.29 0.29
C LEU A 75 9.94 1.74 -1.09
N THR A 76 10.47 0.53 -1.13
CA THR A 76 10.72 -0.22 -2.36
C THR A 76 9.75 -1.40 -2.48
N ALA A 77 8.88 -1.37 -3.49
CA ALA A 77 7.91 -2.43 -3.77
C ALA A 77 8.22 -3.15 -5.08
N TYR A 78 8.38 -4.48 -5.05
CA TYR A 78 8.62 -5.25 -6.27
C TYR A 78 8.11 -6.67 -6.26
N SER A 79 7.78 -7.19 -7.45
CA SER A 79 7.33 -8.57 -7.62
C SER A 79 6.12 -8.94 -6.73
N ASN A 80 5.29 -7.95 -6.41
CA ASN A 80 4.00 -8.18 -5.77
C ASN A 80 2.92 -8.33 -6.86
N ILE A 81 1.86 -9.07 -6.51
CA ILE A 81 0.67 -9.24 -7.33
C ILE A 81 -0.50 -8.59 -6.59
N LEU A 82 -1.10 -7.57 -7.19
CA LEU A 82 -2.23 -6.83 -6.63
C LEU A 82 -3.46 -7.04 -7.52
N VAL A 83 -4.48 -7.73 -7.00
CA VAL A 83 -5.69 -8.12 -7.76
C VAL A 83 -6.93 -7.58 -7.06
N ASN A 84 -7.69 -6.69 -7.70
CA ASN A 84 -8.83 -6.02 -7.07
C ASN A 84 -8.42 -5.40 -5.70
N ALA A 85 -7.22 -4.81 -5.64
CA ALA A 85 -6.61 -4.37 -4.38
C ALA A 85 -7.09 -2.94 -4.01
N GLY A 86 -8.41 -2.79 -3.89
CA GLY A 86 -9.05 -1.53 -3.50
C GLY A 86 -9.34 -0.64 -4.70
N GLN A 87 -9.80 0.58 -4.41
CA GLN A 87 -10.00 1.61 -5.43
C GLN A 87 -8.69 1.89 -6.19
N ARG A 88 -7.61 2.01 -5.43
CA ARG A 88 -6.26 2.26 -5.91
C ARG A 88 -5.38 1.10 -5.48
N ALA A 89 -4.79 0.32 -6.39
CA ALA A 89 -3.91 -0.76 -5.95
C ALA A 89 -2.72 -0.21 -5.12
N VAL A 90 -2.23 0.97 -5.50
CA VAL A 90 -1.35 1.81 -4.68
C VAL A 90 -1.92 3.22 -4.59
N LEU A 91 -2.02 3.72 -3.36
CA LEU A 91 -2.30 5.13 -3.08
C LEU A 91 -1.05 5.76 -2.48
N MET A 92 -0.50 6.75 -3.19
CA MET A 92 0.68 7.48 -2.77
C MET A 92 0.31 8.91 -2.46
N GLY A 93 0.26 9.22 -1.17
CA GLY A 93 0.03 10.53 -0.61
C GLY A 93 1.23 11.46 -0.76
N GLY A 94 1.92 11.44 -1.90
CA GLY A 94 3.10 12.26 -2.18
C GLY A 94 4.40 11.61 -1.68
N GLY A 95 5.38 12.42 -1.29
CA GLY A 95 6.66 11.95 -0.78
C GLY A 95 7.73 11.72 -1.87
N SER A 96 8.80 11.00 -1.51
CA SER A 96 10.00 10.86 -2.36
C SER A 96 10.72 9.52 -2.19
N ASP A 97 11.51 9.16 -3.20
CA ASP A 97 12.34 7.95 -3.28
C ASP A 97 11.58 6.61 -3.11
N ASN A 98 10.28 6.62 -3.36
CA ASN A 98 9.48 5.40 -3.45
C ASN A 98 9.74 4.71 -4.80
N LYS A 99 10.03 3.41 -4.78
CA LYS A 99 10.42 2.64 -5.98
C LYS A 99 9.46 1.49 -6.21
N TYR A 100 8.85 1.45 -7.40
CA TYR A 100 7.95 0.39 -7.83
C TYR A 100 8.46 -0.26 -9.12
N TYR A 101 8.73 -1.56 -9.11
CA TYR A 101 9.16 -2.29 -10.31
C TYR A 101 8.69 -3.75 -10.29
N ASN A 102 8.43 -4.32 -11.47
CA ASN A 102 8.02 -5.72 -11.63
C ASN A 102 6.79 -6.15 -10.80
N ASN A 103 5.90 -5.22 -10.44
CA ASN A 103 4.62 -5.54 -9.80
C ASN A 103 3.54 -5.76 -10.87
N LEU A 104 2.60 -6.65 -10.59
CA LEU A 104 1.43 -6.91 -11.43
C LEU A 104 0.20 -6.30 -10.78
N PHE A 105 -0.51 -5.43 -11.50
CA PHE A 105 -1.74 -4.77 -11.04
C PHE A 105 -2.92 -5.18 -11.92
N ILE A 106 -3.98 -5.70 -11.33
CA ILE A 106 -5.17 -6.21 -12.04
C ILE A 106 -6.43 -5.72 -11.32
N GLY A 107 -7.39 -5.14 -12.04
CA GLY A 107 -8.78 -4.98 -11.56
C GLY A 107 -9.08 -3.77 -10.67
N SER A 108 -8.11 -3.03 -10.14
CA SER A 108 -8.34 -1.73 -9.47
C SER A 108 -8.58 -0.59 -10.48
N GLU A 109 -9.29 0.47 -10.08
CA GLU A 109 -9.53 1.63 -10.96
C GLU A 109 -8.23 2.31 -11.39
N ALA A 110 -7.23 2.33 -10.51
CA ALA A 110 -5.88 2.74 -10.84
C ALA A 110 -4.86 1.78 -10.24
N GLY A 111 -3.81 1.46 -11.00
CA GLY A 111 -2.67 0.70 -10.50
C GLY A 111 -1.88 1.50 -9.46
N ILE A 112 -1.55 2.75 -9.77
CA ILE A 112 -0.90 3.68 -8.84
C ILE A 112 -1.55 5.06 -9.00
N PHE A 113 -1.98 5.66 -7.90
CA PHE A 113 -2.38 7.07 -7.82
C PHE A 113 -1.39 7.81 -6.94
N ILE A 114 -0.97 9.00 -7.38
CA ILE A 114 0.05 9.81 -6.71
C ILE A 114 -0.52 11.22 -6.54
N ASP A 115 -0.51 11.72 -5.31
CA ASP A 115 -0.79 13.11 -4.98
C ASP A 115 0.49 13.96 -4.88
N ASP A 116 0.36 15.22 -4.45
CA ASP A 116 1.44 16.21 -4.46
C ASP A 116 1.87 16.70 -3.06
N ARG A 117 1.67 15.90 -2.00
CA ARG A 117 2.16 16.28 -0.65
C ARG A 117 3.67 16.09 -0.56
N LEU A 118 4.31 16.91 0.30
CA LEU A 118 5.78 17.00 0.44
C LEU A 118 6.49 17.46 -0.85
N ARG A 119 5.82 18.22 -1.72
CA ARG A 119 6.46 18.88 -2.86
C ARG A 119 7.39 20.00 -2.35
N ALA A 120 8.68 19.89 -2.67
CA ALA A 120 9.70 20.90 -2.41
C ALA A 120 9.85 21.89 -3.57
#